data_AF-A0A960IIY4-F1
#
_entry.id   AF-A0A960IIY4-F1
#
_cell.length_a   1.000
_cell.length_b   1.000
_cell.length_c   1.000
_cell.angle_alpha   90.00
_cell.angle_beta   90.00
_cell.angle_gamma   90.00
#
_symmetry.space_group_name_H-M   'P 1'
#
loop_
_entity.id
_entity.type
_entity.pdbx_description
1 polymer ?
#
loop_
_entity_poly.entity_id
_entity_poly.type
_entity_poly.pdbx_seq_one_letter_code
_entity_poly.pdbx_strand_id
1 'polypeptide(L)' 'MILDHVSTPADLAALEHDELDLLADELRSAIVDAVTTHGGHLGSNLGAVELTIALHRVFDSPHDALLWDTGHQCYPHKLL' A
#
# COMPACT_ATOMS: atom_id res chain seq x y z
N MET A 1 7.97 -1.36 -12.58
CA MET A 1 7.98 -1.56 -11.11
C MET A 1 6.92 -2.59 -10.79
N ILE A 2 7.05 -3.37 -9.71
CA ILE A 2 5.99 -4.31 -9.29
C ILE A 2 4.68 -3.54 -9.07
N LEU A 3 4.77 -2.35 -8.47
CA LEU A 3 3.66 -1.43 -8.25
C LEU A 3 2.90 -1.08 -9.54
N ASP A 4 3.57 -0.99 -10.70
CA ASP A 4 2.91 -0.71 -11.98
C ASP A 4 2.05 -1.88 -12.48
N HIS A 5 2.23 -3.06 -11.90
CA HIS A 5 1.54 -4.30 -12.25
C HIS A 5 0.48 -4.72 -11.24
N VAL A 6 0.38 -4.03 -10.09
CA VAL A 6 -0.70 -4.21 -9.11
C VAL A 6 -1.83 -3.25 -9.47
N SER A 7 -2.93 -3.77 -9.99
CA SER A 7 -4.12 -2.98 -10.34
C SER A 7 -5.30 -3.23 -9.40
N THR A 8 -5.27 -4.35 -8.67
CA THR A 8 -6.28 -4.75 -7.71
C THR A 8 -5.63 -5.43 -6.49
N PRO A 9 -6.28 -5.42 -5.31
CA PRO A 9 -5.81 -6.17 -4.14
C PRO A 9 -5.55 -7.66 -4.43
N ALA A 10 -6.34 -8.27 -5.32
CA ALA A 10 -6.20 -9.67 -5.69
C ALA A 10 -4.85 -9.98 -6.37
N ASP A 11 -4.21 -9.00 -7.03
CA ASP A 11 -2.92 -9.19 -7.68
C ASP A 11 -1.81 -9.48 -6.65
N LEU A 12 -1.97 -9.03 -5.40
CA LEU A 12 -1.01 -9.28 -4.31
C LEU A 12 -0.91 -10.76 -3.92
N ALA A 13 -1.97 -11.54 -4.16
CA ALA A 13 -1.97 -12.97 -3.84
C ALA A 13 -0.98 -13.77 -4.70
N ALA A 14 -0.68 -13.27 -5.91
CA ALA A 14 0.21 -13.92 -6.87
C ALA A 14 1.70 -13.62 -6.64
N LEU A 15 2.02 -12.63 -5.79
CA LEU A 15 3.41 -12.22 -5.52
C LEU A 15 4.08 -13.17 -4.52
N GLU A 16 5.34 -13.50 -4.77
CA GLU A 16 6.21 -14.16 -3.80
C GLU A 16 6.62 -13.19 -2.67
N HIS A 17 7.20 -13.72 -1.60
CA HIS A 17 7.52 -12.91 -0.41
C HIS A 17 8.59 -11.85 -0.68
N ASP A 18 9.59 -12.16 -1.50
CA ASP A 18 10.61 -11.22 -1.95
C ASP A 18 10.04 -10.14 -2.88
N GLU A 19 9.06 -10.48 -3.70
CA GLU A 19 8.31 -9.52 -4.51
C GLU A 19 7.47 -8.56 -3.63
N LEU A 20 6.94 -9.03 -2.50
CA LEU A 20 6.27 -8.15 -1.53
C LEU A 20 7.24 -7.16 -0.88
N ASP A 21 8.44 -7.59 -0.52
CA ASP A 21 9.47 -6.70 0.05
C ASP A 21 9.84 -5.59 -0.95
N LEU A 22 10.00 -5.95 -2.22
CA LEU A 22 10.24 -5.00 -3.30
C LEU A 22 9.04 -4.05 -3.51
N LEU A 23 7.81 -4.57 -3.50
CA LEU A 23 6.60 -3.75 -3.60
C LEU A 23 6.51 -2.74 -2.45
N ALA A 24 6.88 -3.13 -1.24
CA ALA A 24 6.90 -2.24 -0.08
C ALA A 24 7.88 -1.07 -0.28
N ASP A 25 9.08 -1.33 -0.81
CA ASP A 25 10.06 -0.29 -1.12
C ASP A 25 9.60 0.66 -2.24
N GLU A 26 8.94 0.12 -3.27
CA GLU A 26 8.35 0.92 -4.34
C GLU A 26 7.20 1.81 -3.82
N LEU A 27 6.33 1.27 -2.96
CA LEU A 27 5.26 2.05 -2.29
C LEU A 27 5.83 3.18 -1.44
N ARG A 28 6.87 2.91 -0.64
CA ARG A 28 7.55 3.95 0.15
C ARG A 28 8.10 5.05 -0.74
N SER A 29 8.75 4.68 -1.84
CA SER A 29 9.30 5.64 -2.80
C SER A 29 8.20 6.52 -3.40
N ALA A 30 7.10 5.91 -3.86
CA ALA A 30 5.95 6.62 -4.40
C ALA A 30 5.31 7.58 -3.36
N ILE A 31 5.21 7.16 -2.09
CA ILE A 31 4.68 7.99 -1.00
C ILE A 31 5.61 9.19 -0.73
N VAL A 32 6.94 8.97 -0.67
CA VAL A 32 7.92 10.03 -0.47
C VAL A 32 7.85 11.06 -1.60
N ASP A 33 7.78 10.61 -2.85
CA ASP A 33 7.69 11.48 -4.03
C ASP A 33 6.39 12.30 -4.02
N ALA A 34 5.26 11.64 -3.72
CA ALA A 34 3.95 12.29 -3.65
C ALA A 34 3.92 13.37 -2.55
N VAL A 35 4.42 13.08 -1.35
CA VAL A 35 4.44 14.04 -0.24
C VAL A 35 5.47 15.15 -0.46
N THR A 36 6.62 14.85 -1.07
CA THR A 36 7.62 15.88 -1.40
C THR A 36 7.04 16.91 -2.36
N THR A 37 6.20 16.48 -3.30
CA THR A 37 5.60 17.35 -4.32
C THR A 37 4.38 18.12 -3.79
N HIS A 38 3.53 17.48 -2.99
CA HIS A 38 2.20 18.03 -2.65
C HIS A 38 2.00 18.33 -1.15
N GLY A 39 2.94 17.94 -0.29
CA GLY A 39 2.75 17.89 1.16
C GLY A 39 1.84 16.74 1.61
N GLY A 40 1.65 16.59 2.92
CA GLY A 40 0.79 15.56 3.51
C GLY A 40 1.45 14.79 4.65
N HIS A 41 0.83 13.68 5.05
CA HIS A 41 1.28 12.89 6.19
C HIS A 41 2.33 11.86 5.78
N LEU A 42 3.61 12.10 6.02
CA LEU A 42 4.66 11.16 5.61
C LEU A 42 4.77 9.95 6.56
N GLY A 43 5.08 10.22 7.83
CA GLY A 43 5.45 9.16 8.78
C GLY A 43 4.34 8.13 9.03
N SER A 44 3.08 8.56 9.09
CA SER A 44 1.93 7.66 9.27
C SER A 44 1.77 6.69 8.10
N ASN A 45 2.00 7.14 6.86
CA ASN A 45 1.89 6.29 5.68
C ASN A 45 3.08 5.33 5.56
N LEU A 46 4.30 5.80 5.82
CA LEU A 46 5.49 4.93 5.79
C LEU A 46 5.40 3.80 6.82
N GLY A 47 4.84 4.06 8.00
CA GLY A 47 4.65 3.04 9.04
C GLY A 47 3.49 2.06 8.79
N ALA A 48 2.68 2.29 7.76
CA ALA A 48 1.51 1.47 7.45
C ALA A 48 1.68 0.57 6.22
N VAL A 49 2.78 0.69 5.46
CA VAL A 49 2.98 -0.01 4.16
C VAL A 49 2.80 -1.52 4.29
N GLU A 50 3.58 -2.18 5.15
CA GLU A 50 3.50 -3.65 5.33
C GLU A 50 2.14 -4.09 5.81
N LEU A 51 1.56 -3.33 6.75
CA LEU A 51 0.23 -3.63 7.29
C LEU A 51 -0.82 -3.58 6.18
N THR A 52 -0.79 -2.56 5.32
CA THR A 52 -1.72 -2.44 4.20
C THR A 52 -1.57 -3.60 3.22
N ILE A 53 -0.34 -3.95 2.82
CA ILE A 53 -0.08 -5.08 1.92
C ILE A 53 -0.64 -6.37 2.53
N ALA A 54 -0.34 -6.64 3.81
CA ALA A 54 -0.81 -7.84 4.50
C ALA A 54 -2.34 -7.89 4.58
N LEU A 55 -3.00 -6.78 4.89
CA LEU A 55 -4.46 -6.70 4.92
C LEU A 55 -5.08 -7.00 3.56
N HIS A 56 -4.59 -6.36 2.49
CA HIS A 56 -5.11 -6.56 1.13
C HIS A 56 -4.77 -7.94 0.54
N ARG A 57 -3.72 -8.61 1.04
CA ARG A 57 -3.38 -9.98 0.63
C ARG A 57 -4.21 -11.05 1.36
N VAL A 58 -4.67 -10.76 2.58
CA VAL A 58 -5.40 -11.72 3.43
C VAL A 58 -6.92 -11.56 3.32
N PHE A 59 -7.41 -10.32 3.22
CA PHE A 59 -8.84 -10.02 3.11
C PHE A 59 -9.23 -9.74 1.66
N ASP A 60 -10.47 -10.08 1.31
CA ASP A 60 -11.01 -9.86 -0.04
C ASP A 60 -11.66 -8.47 -0.15
N SER A 61 -10.87 -7.40 -0.14
CA SER A 61 -11.41 -6.04 -0.34
C SER A 61 -11.78 -5.83 -1.83
N PRO A 62 -12.98 -5.30 -2.16
CA PRO A 62 -13.92 -4.60 -1.29
C PRO A 62 -15.09 -5.44 -0.75
N HIS A 63 -15.12 -6.76 -0.95
CA HIS A 63 -16.12 -7.62 -0.32
C HIS A 63 -16.01 -7.52 1.22
N ASP A 64 -14.79 -7.67 1.73
CA ASP A 64 -14.43 -7.42 3.12
C ASP A 64 -14.16 -5.93 3.34
N ALA A 65 -14.85 -5.34 4.32
CA ALA A 65 -14.69 -3.93 4.62
C ALA A 65 -13.41 -3.67 5.44
N LEU A 66 -12.44 -2.98 4.84
CA LEU A 66 -11.26 -2.45 5.54
C LEU A 66 -11.48 -0.99 5.93
N LEU A 67 -11.57 -0.71 7.23
CA LEU A 67 -11.77 0.65 7.77
C LEU A 67 -10.47 1.19 8.38
N TRP A 68 -10.04 2.35 7.89
CA TRP A 68 -8.90 3.09 8.42
C TRP A 68 -9.38 4.24 9.32
N ASP A 69 -9.06 4.21 10.62
CA ASP A 69 -9.40 5.31 11.53
C ASP A 69 -8.62 6.58 11.15
N THR A 70 -9.33 7.72 11.10
CA THR A 70 -8.93 9.03 10.53
C THR A 70 -8.59 9.03 9.04
N GLY A 71 -7.80 8.07 8.56
CA GLY A 71 -7.37 7.93 7.17
C GLY A 71 -6.05 8.61 6.82
N HIS A 72 -5.34 9.26 7.74
CA HIS A 72 -4.05 9.90 7.42
C HIS A 72 -2.90 8.93 7.06
N GLN A 73 -3.13 7.62 7.18
CA GLN A 73 -2.23 6.50 6.94
C GLN A 73 -2.67 5.63 5.76
N CYS A 74 -3.63 6.09 4.94
CA CYS A 74 -4.24 5.29 3.87
C CYS A 74 -3.67 5.55 2.47
N TYR A 75 -2.55 6.25 2.31
CA TYR A 75 -1.91 6.39 1.00
C TYR A 75 -1.49 5.03 0.40
N PRO A 76 -0.82 4.11 1.13
CA PRO A 76 -0.56 2.78 0.59
C PRO A 76 -1.86 2.06 0.21
N HIS A 77 -2.94 2.23 0.98
CA HIS A 77 -4.24 1.63 0.67
C HIS A 77 -4.87 2.19 -0.61
N LYS A 78 -4.60 3.46 -0.96
CA LYS A 78 -5.10 4.09 -2.19
C LYS A 78 -4.24 3.79 -3.42
N LEU A 79 -3.00 3.35 -3.21
CA LEU A 79 -2.06 2.99 -4.27
C LEU A 79 -2.22 1.52 -4.71
N LEU A 80 -2.83 0.69 -3.86
CA LEU A 80 -3.13 -0.73 -4.07
C LEU A 80 -4.61 -0.93 -4.42
#